data_AF-A0A973T2G9-F1
#
_entry.id   AF-A0A973T2G9-F1
#
_cell.length_a   1.000
_cell.length_b   1.000
_cell.length_c   1.000
_cell.angle_alpha   90.00
_cell.angle_beta   90.00
_cell.angle_gamma   90.00
#
_symmetry.space_group_name_H-M   'P 1'
#
loop_
_entity.id
_entity.type
_entity.pdbx_description
1 polymer ?
#
loop_
_entity_poly.entity_id
_entity_poly.type
_entity_poly.pdbx_seq_one_letter_code
_entity_poly.pdbx_strand_id
1 'polypeptide(L)'
;MTTLHLSPADVTSLHQGDDGTVTIELTSSGERALVDAAGRQKPLLEKAEAQFAEQRQAYLQSLSNAQLLDLARERFGGPEEDVLAEAWRRIRVASEAMRPVFDSLREAGVLKST
;
A
#
# COMPACT_ATOMS: atom_id res chain seq x y z
N MET A 1 -17.72 1.27 11.80
CA MET A 1 -19.04 0.70 11.53
C MET A 1 -19.73 1.58 10.50
N THR A 2 -20.04 1.02 9.33
CA THR A 2 -20.67 1.75 8.23
C THR A 2 -22.12 1.30 8.13
N THR A 3 -23.05 2.25 8.18
CA THR A 3 -24.49 1.96 8.12
C THR A 3 -25.06 2.50 6.82
N LEU A 4 -25.73 1.64 6.05
CA LEU A 4 -26.52 2.04 4.89
C LEU A 4 -27.99 2.13 5.30
N HIS A 5 -28.58 3.33 5.18
CA HIS A 5 -30.00 3.52 5.43
C HIS A 5 -30.77 3.30 4.13
N LEU A 6 -31.60 2.26 4.09
CA LEU A 6 -32.52 1.96 3.00
C LEU A 6 -33.96 2.25 3.46
N SER A 7 -34.76 2.85 2.57
CA SER A 7 -36.19 3.02 2.80
C SER A 7 -37.00 1.90 2.13
N PRO A 8 -38.29 1.73 2.46
CA PRO A 8 -39.14 0.76 1.77
C PRO A 8 -39.25 0.96 0.25
N ALA A 9 -38.99 2.18 -0.25
CA ALA A 9 -39.00 2.45 -1.70
C ALA A 9 -37.72 1.96 -2.41
N ASP A 10 -36.67 1.64 -1.65
CA ASP A 10 -35.37 1.23 -2.17
C ASP A 10 -35.23 -0.29 -2.25
N VAL A 11 -36.17 -1.03 -1.66
CA VAL A 11 -36.10 -2.49 -1.47
C VAL A 11 -37.28 -3.16 -2.16
N THR A 12 -36.97 -4.14 -3.00
CA THR A 12 -37.97 -5.00 -3.65
C THR A 12 -38.30 -6.20 -2.78
N SER A 13 -37.29 -6.83 -2.16
CA SER A 13 -37.47 -7.99 -1.30
C SER A 13 -36.32 -8.11 -0.29
N LEU A 14 -36.58 -8.83 0.80
CA LEU A 14 -35.59 -9.16 1.81
C LEU A 14 -35.76 -10.62 2.21
N HIS A 15 -34.70 -11.41 2.04
CA HIS A 15 -34.70 -12.85 2.29
C HIS A 15 -33.60 -13.18 3.30
N GLN A 16 -33.96 -13.90 4.36
CA GLN A 16 -32.99 -14.46 5.30
C GLN A 16 -32.67 -15.89 4.88
N GLY A 17 -31.37 -16.18 4.68
CA GLY A 17 -30.86 -17.52 4.41
C GLY A 17 -30.72 -18.34 5.68
N ASP A 18 -30.70 -19.67 5.52
CA ASP A 18 -30.58 -20.64 6.62
C ASP A 18 -29.22 -20.55 7.35
N ASP A 19 -28.22 -19.93 6.72
CA ASP A 19 -26.88 -19.67 7.26
C ASP A 19 -26.77 -18.30 7.97
N GLY A 20 -27.88 -17.59 8.13
CA GLY A 20 -27.92 -16.25 8.72
C GLY A 20 -27.54 -15.13 7.74
N THR A 21 -27.34 -15.42 6.45
CA THR A 21 -27.20 -14.39 5.43
C THR A 21 -28.51 -13.63 5.21
N VAL A 22 -28.40 -12.37 4.78
CA VAL A 22 -29.56 -11.55 4.39
C VAL A 22 -29.33 -11.05 2.98
N THR A 23 -30.19 -11.47 2.07
CA THR A 23 -30.24 -10.97 0.69
C THR A 23 -31.27 -9.86 0.61
N ILE A 24 -30.86 -8.70 0.10
CA ILE A 24 -31.72 -7.54 -0.12
C ILE A 24 -31.75 -7.28 -1.62
N GLU A 25 -32.90 -7.47 -2.26
CA GLU A 25 -33.09 -7.04 -3.64
C GLU A 25 -33.48 -5.56 -3.64
N LEU A 26 -32.77 -4.77 -4.43
CA LEU A 26 -32.96 -3.33 -4.49
C LEU A 26 -33.77 -2.95 -5.72
N THR A 27 -34.56 -1.89 -5.58
CA THR A 27 -35.12 -1.22 -6.75
C THR A 27 -34.00 -0.47 -7.50
N SER A 28 -34.23 -0.08 -8.75
CA SER A 28 -33.23 0.72 -9.50
C SER A 28 -32.89 2.06 -8.85
N SER A 29 -33.76 2.60 -7.99
CA SER A 29 -33.44 3.76 -7.15
C SER A 29 -32.57 3.39 -5.95
N GLY A 30 -32.85 2.25 -5.30
CA GLY A 30 -32.02 1.70 -4.22
C GLY A 30 -30.61 1.33 -4.68
N GLU A 31 -30.46 0.73 -5.86
CA GLU A 31 -29.15 0.44 -6.48
C GLU A 31 -28.35 1.72 -6.70
N ARG A 32 -28.98 2.79 -7.21
CA ARG A 32 -28.34 4.10 -7.36
C ARG A 32 -27.91 4.67 -6.02
N ALA A 33 -28.77 4.61 -5.01
CA ALA A 33 -28.44 5.09 -3.67
C ALA A 33 -27.24 4.35 -3.06
N LEU A 34 -27.14 3.02 -3.29
CA LEU A 34 -26.01 2.20 -2.88
C LEU A 34 -24.73 2.61 -3.61
N VAL A 35 -24.78 2.75 -4.94
CA VAL A 35 -23.62 3.18 -5.75
C VAL A 35 -23.16 4.58 -5.35
N ASP A 36 -24.09 5.51 -5.11
CA ASP A 36 -23.77 6.86 -4.64
C ASP A 36 -23.14 6.85 -3.24
N ALA A 37 -23.63 6.01 -2.34
CA ALA A 37 -23.04 5.84 -1.01
C ALA A 37 -21.63 5.25 -1.08
N ALA A 38 -21.41 4.22 -1.91
CA ALA A 38 -20.10 3.65 -2.15
C ALA A 38 -19.15 4.66 -2.81
N GLY A 39 -19.64 5.43 -3.78
CA GLY A 39 -18.89 6.49 -4.46
C GLY A 39 -18.43 7.60 -3.54
N ARG A 40 -19.21 7.94 -2.50
CA ARG A 40 -18.79 8.89 -1.45
C ARG A 40 -17.72 8.33 -0.51
N GLN A 41 -17.69 7.01 -0.31
CA GLN A 41 -16.73 6.36 0.58
C GLN A 41 -15.41 6.03 -0.10
N LYS A 42 -15.44 5.70 -1.39
CA LYS A 42 -14.26 5.40 -2.19
C LYS A 42 -13.11 6.42 -2.05
N PRO A 43 -13.32 7.75 -2.21
CA PRO A 43 -12.24 8.72 -2.06
C PRO A 43 -11.72 8.82 -0.63
N LEU A 44 -12.53 8.49 0.39
CA LEU A 44 -12.09 8.46 1.78
C LEU A 44 -11.19 7.25 2.06
N LEU A 45 -11.52 6.10 1.47
CA LEU A 45 -10.70 4.89 1.53
C LEU A 45 -9.39 5.09 0.78
N GLU A 46 -9.42 5.61 -0.45
CA GLU A 46 -8.21 5.92 -1.23
C GLU A 46 -7.30 6.93 -0.50
N LYS A 47 -7.89 7.94 0.15
CA LYS A 47 -7.12 8.90 0.96
C LYS A 47 -6.50 8.25 2.20
N ALA A 48 -7.22 7.37 2.87
CA ALA A 48 -6.69 6.64 4.02
C ALA A 48 -5.56 5.68 3.62
N GLU A 49 -5.70 5.00 2.47
CA GLU A 49 -4.67 4.14 1.88
C GLU A 49 -3.42 4.94 1.51
N ALA A 50 -3.58 6.10 0.88
CA ALA A 50 -2.46 6.99 0.55
C ALA A 50 -1.73 7.47 1.81
N GLN A 51 -2.47 7.88 2.84
CA GLN A 51 -1.87 8.28 4.13
C GLN A 51 -1.15 7.12 4.81
N PHE A 52 -1.69 5.90 4.74
CA PHE A 52 -1.03 4.72 5.27
C PHE A 52 0.27 4.40 4.51
N ALA A 53 0.25 4.51 3.18
CA ALA A 53 1.44 4.32 2.34
C ALA A 53 2.53 5.35 2.67
N GLU A 54 2.17 6.62 2.85
CA GLU A 54 3.13 7.66 3.26
C GLU A 54 3.73 7.40 4.63
N GLN A 55 2.90 7.03 5.62
CA GLN A 55 3.37 6.69 6.96
C GLN A 55 4.28 5.45 6.94
N ARG A 56 3.93 4.45 6.14
CA ARG A 56 4.72 3.24 5.97
C ARG A 56 6.06 3.54 5.32
N GLN A 57 6.10 4.36 4.28
CA GLN A 57 7.34 4.78 3.66
C GLN A 57 8.24 5.56 4.63
N ALA A 58 7.66 6.49 5.41
CA ALA A 58 8.40 7.24 6.42
C ALA A 58 8.97 6.33 7.51
N TYR A 59 8.20 5.33 7.96
CA TYR A 59 8.67 4.30 8.87
C TYR A 59 9.86 3.53 8.29
N LEU A 60 9.75 3.01 7.07
CA LEU A 60 10.85 2.27 6.42
C LEU A 60 12.11 3.13 6.26
N GLN A 61 11.97 4.42 5.97
CA GLN A 61 13.09 5.35 5.89
C GLN A 61 13.76 5.61 7.25
N SER A 62 12.99 5.57 8.34
CA SER A 62 13.51 5.75 9.70
C SER A 62 14.32 4.54 10.22
N LEU A 63 14.16 3.36 9.63
CA LEU A 63 14.85 2.15 10.07
C LEU A 63 16.35 2.21 9.76
N SER A 64 17.17 1.62 10.62
CA SER A 64 18.57 1.32 10.28
C SER A 64 18.65 0.20 9.23
N ASN A 65 19.81 0.05 8.58
CA ASN A 65 20.01 -1.04 7.61
C ASN A 65 19.85 -2.43 8.25
N ALA A 66 20.28 -2.60 9.51
CA ALA A 66 20.11 -3.86 10.23
C ALA A 66 18.62 -4.17 10.46
N GLN A 67 17.86 -3.19 10.97
CA GLN A 67 16.42 -3.34 11.18
C GLN A 67 15.66 -3.62 9.87
N LEU A 68 16.08 -3.01 8.76
CA LEU A 68 15.47 -3.24 7.45
C LEU A 68 15.75 -4.66 6.92
N LEU A 69 16.93 -5.22 7.21
CA LEU A 69 17.27 -6.62 6.92
C LEU A 69 16.52 -7.60 7.81
N ASP A 70 16.33 -7.28 9.09
CA ASP A 70 15.54 -8.10 10.00
C ASP A 70 14.07 -8.15 9.54
N LEU A 71 13.49 -7.00 9.21
CA LEU A 71 12.14 -6.90 8.64
C LEU A 71 12.00 -7.70 7.33
N ALA A 72 13.03 -7.68 6.47
CA ALA A 72 13.06 -8.46 5.24
C ALA A 72 13.08 -9.98 5.48
N ARG A 73 13.60 -10.43 6.62
CA ARG A 73 13.75 -11.84 6.99
C ARG A 73 12.55 -12.41 7.75
N GLU A 74 11.80 -11.57 8.45
CA GLU A 74 10.65 -11.98 9.25
C GLU A 74 9.49 -12.56 8.41
N ARG A 75 9.41 -12.21 7.12
CA ARG A 75 8.31 -12.66 6.26
C ARG A 75 8.62 -13.96 5.53
N PHE A 76 7.80 -14.97 5.78
CA PHE A 76 7.86 -16.24 5.05
C PHE A 76 7.46 -16.02 3.58
N GLY A 77 8.35 -16.36 2.65
CA GLY A 77 8.18 -16.10 1.22
C GLY A 77 8.98 -14.92 0.67
N GLY A 78 9.73 -14.21 1.53
CA GLY A 78 10.62 -13.12 1.13
C GLY A 78 10.11 -11.73 1.56
N PRO A 79 10.94 -10.70 1.37
CA PRO A 79 10.63 -9.34 1.80
C PRO A 79 9.46 -8.73 1.03
N GLU A 80 8.72 -7.86 1.72
CA GLU A 80 7.68 -7.03 1.11
C GLU A 80 8.27 -6.09 0.06
N GLU A 81 7.49 -5.76 -0.97
CA GLU A 81 7.97 -5.01 -2.15
C GLU A 81 8.51 -3.62 -1.78
N ASP A 82 7.90 -2.95 -0.81
CA ASP A 82 8.32 -1.65 -0.32
C ASP A 82 9.60 -1.71 0.53
N VAL A 83 9.81 -2.78 1.30
CA VAL A 83 11.06 -3.06 2.00
C VAL A 83 12.20 -3.26 0.99
N LEU A 84 11.96 -4.03 -0.07
CA LEU A 84 12.91 -4.20 -1.17
C LEU A 84 13.21 -2.87 -1.87
N ALA A 85 12.18 -2.08 -2.16
CA ALA A 85 12.33 -0.79 -2.82
C ALA A 85 13.20 0.18 -1.99
N GLU A 86 12.97 0.25 -0.68
CA GLU A 86 13.77 1.07 0.22
C GLU A 86 15.22 0.56 0.34
N ALA A 87 15.43 -0.76 0.40
CA ALA A 87 16.78 -1.34 0.37
C ALA A 87 17.55 -0.94 -0.91
N TRP A 88 16.90 -1.07 -2.08
CA TRP A 88 17.48 -0.68 -3.36
C TRP A 88 17.77 0.83 -3.44
N ARG A 89 16.87 1.66 -2.91
CA ARG A 89 17.09 3.10 -2.83
C ARG A 89 18.35 3.43 -2.06
N ARG A 90 18.57 2.82 -0.89
CA ARG A 90 19.77 3.03 -0.07
C ARG A 90 21.05 2.56 -0.76
N ILE A 91 21.00 1.41 -1.44
CA ILE A 91 22.14 0.90 -2.24
C ILE A 91 22.51 1.89 -3.35
N ARG A 92 21.52 2.43 -4.07
CA ARG A 92 21.75 3.42 -5.13
C ARG A 92 22.40 4.68 -4.57
N VAL A 93 21.85 5.23 -3.49
CA VAL A 93 22.41 6.44 -2.83
C VAL A 93 23.85 6.20 -2.36
N ALA A 94 24.13 5.06 -1.73
CA ALA A 94 25.48 4.72 -1.29
C ALA A 94 26.44 4.57 -2.49
N SER A 95 25.99 3.96 -3.58
CA SER A 95 26.79 3.76 -4.79
C SER A 95 27.13 5.10 -5.47
N GLU A 96 26.15 6.01 -5.55
CA GLU A 96 26.33 7.37 -6.06
C GLU A 96 27.29 8.18 -5.17
N ALA A 97 27.18 8.06 -3.85
CA ALA A 97 28.09 8.73 -2.91
C ALA A 97 29.53 8.21 -3.00
N MET A 98 29.73 6.93 -3.33
CA MET A 98 31.06 6.33 -3.50
C MET A 98 31.66 6.60 -4.89
N ARG A 99 30.86 6.99 -5.89
CA ARG A 99 31.31 7.30 -7.25
C ARG A 99 32.55 8.21 -7.31
N PRO A 100 32.62 9.37 -6.63
CA PRO A 100 33.82 10.21 -6.66
C PRO A 100 35.06 9.50 -6.12
N VAL A 101 34.92 8.65 -5.10
CA VAL A 101 36.05 7.86 -4.55
C VAL A 101 36.57 6.88 -5.59
N PHE A 102 35.67 6.18 -6.29
CA PHE A 102 36.05 5.28 -7.37
C PHE A 102 36.70 6.01 -8.54
N ASP A 103 36.22 7.20 -8.88
CA ASP A 103 36.79 8.02 -9.95
C ASP A 103 38.20 8.50 -9.57
N SER A 104 38.43 8.97 -8.35
CA SER A 104 39.78 9.33 -7.86
C SER A 104 40.74 8.14 -7.85
N LEU A 105 40.27 6.93 -7.50
CA LEU A 105 41.09 5.73 -7.53
C LEU A 105 41.44 5.28 -8.96
N ARG A 106 40.55 5.53 -9.94
CA ARG A 106 40.85 5.32 -11.37
C ARG A 106 41.86 6.33 -11.89
N GLU A 107 41.70 7.61 -11.55
CA GLU A 107 42.65 8.66 -11.93
C GLU A 107 44.05 8.40 -11.37
N ALA A 108 44.13 7.87 -10.14
CA ALA A 108 45.39 7.47 -9.51
C ALA A 108 45.98 6.15 -10.08
N GLY A 109 45.31 5.50 -11.04
CA GLY A 109 45.75 4.25 -11.66
C GLY A 109 45.65 3.01 -10.75
N VAL A 110 44.95 3.12 -9.61
CA VAL A 110 44.76 2.02 -8.65
C VAL A 110 43.67 1.05 -9.13
N LEU A 111 42.63 1.58 -9.79
CA LEU A 111 41.57 0.79 -10.42
C LEU A 111 41.71 0.85 -11.94
N LYS A 112 41.59 -0.31 -12.61
CA LYS A 112 41.56 -0.35 -14.08
C LYS A 112 40.29 0.34 -14.58
N SER A 113 40.45 1.26 -15.52
CA SER A 113 39.37 1.80 -16.34
C SER A 113 38.84 0.66 -17.21
N THR A 114 37.65 0.16 -16.90
CA THR A 114 36.88 -0.72 -17.80
C THR A 114 36.16 0.10 -18.84
#